data_AF-A0A3D2TRX0-F1
#
_entry.id   AF-A0A3D2TRX0-F1
#
_cell.length_a   1.000
_cell.length_b   1.000
_cell.length_c   1.000
_cell.angle_alpha   90.00
_cell.angle_beta   90.00
_cell.angle_gamma   90.00
#
_symmetry.space_group_name_H-M   'P 1'
#
loop_
_entity.id
_entity.type
_entity.pdbx_description
1 polymer ?
#
loop_
_entity_poly.entity_id
_entity_poly.type
_entity_poly.pdbx_seq_one_letter_code
_entity_poly.pdbx_strand_id
1 'polypeptide(L)'
;MYSVTKRISMVKQPYGGYLNKKQFDITTIDDGKTLNEAENIHASLIGLAVDYLTRFMMGTSVEEAFKISLQGALRLDLFLNKASGKKGLALGNAKKLLKGIKGLDNESVSNACKLVGYDVCFRAGVIGYKPVEEIKPDSDTIENIVIMVKRSLAFWKEYGPITKDGFTFEGGYTDIVSSGDGDYLTENTLWDFKVSKEEPKSKYTLQLLMYYIMGCHSIHPEFQKIEKLGIFNPRKNKVYIAKISSINPDVIERVSQDIIGYK
;
A
#
# COMPACT_ATOMS: atom_id res chain seq x y z
N MET A 1 17.41 -3.22 -13.41
CA MET A 1 16.87 -2.34 -12.37
C MET A 1 15.70 -3.02 -11.67
N TYR A 2 15.51 -2.79 -10.38
CA TYR A 2 14.54 -3.49 -9.54
C TYR A 2 13.53 -2.52 -8.93
N SER A 3 12.32 -2.99 -8.65
CA SER A 3 11.44 -2.29 -7.70
C SER A 3 12.03 -2.35 -6.29
N VAL A 4 11.65 -1.43 -5.40
CA VAL A 4 12.04 -1.46 -3.98
C VAL A 4 11.74 -2.82 -3.37
N THR A 5 10.51 -3.34 -3.56
CA THR A 5 10.10 -4.64 -3.04
C THR A 5 10.94 -5.80 -3.58
N LYS A 6 11.32 -5.76 -4.87
CA LYS A 6 12.20 -6.76 -5.47
C LYS A 6 13.62 -6.64 -4.94
N ARG A 7 14.17 -5.43 -4.82
CA ARG A 7 15.51 -5.19 -4.28
C ARG A 7 15.62 -5.71 -2.85
N ILE A 8 14.65 -5.42 -1.99
CA ILE A 8 14.60 -5.89 -0.60
C ILE A 8 14.64 -7.42 -0.53
N SER A 9 13.96 -8.12 -1.45
CA SER A 9 13.97 -9.60 -1.48
C SER A 9 15.35 -10.21 -1.80
N MET A 10 16.26 -9.42 -2.36
CA MET A 10 17.61 -9.84 -2.74
C MET A 10 18.67 -9.44 -1.70
N VAL A 11 18.31 -8.62 -0.71
CA VAL A 11 19.24 -8.12 0.30
C VAL A 11 19.21 -9.02 1.52
N LYS A 12 20.38 -9.51 1.93
CA LYS A 12 20.57 -10.15 3.23
C LYS A 12 20.69 -9.08 4.31
N GLN A 13 19.66 -8.95 5.13
CA GLN A 13 19.64 -7.99 6.24
C GLN A 13 20.42 -8.49 7.46
N PRO A 14 20.98 -7.59 8.30
CA PRO A 14 21.56 -7.95 9.58
C PRO A 14 20.51 -8.54 10.54
N TYR A 15 20.95 -9.16 11.63
CA TYR A 15 20.04 -9.65 12.66
C TYR A 15 19.20 -8.51 13.23
N GLY A 16 17.89 -8.65 13.19
CA GLY A 16 16.95 -7.58 13.59
C GLY A 16 16.58 -6.58 12.49
N GLY A 17 17.21 -6.64 11.31
CA GLY A 17 16.99 -5.72 10.20
C GLY A 17 17.78 -4.41 10.32
N TYR A 18 17.87 -3.65 9.23
CA TYR A 18 18.54 -2.34 9.23
C TYR A 18 17.80 -1.32 10.11
N LEU A 19 16.47 -1.32 10.05
CA LEU A 19 15.63 -0.60 11.00
C LEU A 19 14.96 -1.61 11.92
N ASN A 20 15.41 -1.68 13.17
CA ASN A 20 14.99 -2.70 14.11
C ASN A 20 13.60 -2.36 14.68
N LYS A 21 12.73 -3.38 14.80
CA LYS A 21 11.39 -3.22 15.40
C LYS A 21 11.40 -2.62 16.80
N LYS A 22 12.48 -2.80 17.57
CA LYS A 22 12.64 -2.24 18.93
C LYS A 22 12.82 -0.72 18.95
N GLN A 23 13.14 -0.11 17.80
CA GLN A 23 13.25 1.35 17.67
C GLN A 23 11.89 2.02 17.45
N PHE A 24 10.81 1.24 17.33
CA PHE A 24 9.46 1.77 17.19
C PHE A 24 8.78 1.86 18.55
N ASP A 25 8.26 3.05 18.85
CA ASP A 25 7.23 3.22 19.86
C ASP A 25 5.93 2.62 19.31
N ILE A 26 5.27 1.77 20.10
CA ILE A 26 4.09 1.01 19.67
C ILE A 26 2.88 1.43 20.48
N THR A 27 1.86 1.92 19.79
CA THR A 27 0.55 2.25 20.37
C THR A 27 -0.48 1.28 19.81
N THR A 28 -1.25 0.64 20.69
CA THR A 28 -2.44 -0.15 20.30
C THR A 28 -3.67 0.67 20.60
N ILE A 29 -4.53 0.86 19.61
CA ILE A 29 -5.78 1.61 19.75
C ILE A 29 -6.90 0.58 19.98
N ASP A 30 -7.68 0.77 21.03
CA ASP A 30 -8.86 -0.05 21.29
C ASP A 30 -10.11 0.68 20.77
N ASP A 31 -10.78 0.07 19.80
CA ASP A 31 -12.04 0.55 19.23
C ASP A 31 -13.24 -0.32 19.65
N GLY A 32 -13.04 -1.25 20.58
CA GLY A 32 -14.06 -2.21 21.03
C GLY A 32 -14.49 -3.19 19.95
N LYS A 33 -13.76 -3.30 18.83
CA LYS A 33 -14.08 -4.20 17.72
C LYS A 33 -13.07 -5.34 17.61
N THR A 34 -13.60 -6.55 17.42
CA THR A 34 -12.80 -7.73 17.07
C THR A 34 -13.13 -8.10 15.64
N LEU A 35 -12.09 -8.43 14.85
CA LEU A 35 -12.28 -8.92 13.49
C LEU A 35 -12.69 -10.38 13.52
N ASN A 36 -13.56 -10.77 12.59
CA ASN A 36 -13.90 -12.16 12.33
C ASN A 36 -12.64 -12.98 11.98
N GLU A 37 -12.61 -14.25 12.38
CA GLU A 37 -11.39 -15.08 12.34
C GLU A 37 -10.93 -15.41 10.91
N ALA A 38 -11.91 -15.75 10.07
CA ALA A 38 -11.71 -16.21 8.71
C ALA A 38 -12.13 -15.14 7.69
N GLU A 39 -11.35 -15.06 6.61
CA GLU A 39 -11.74 -14.33 5.40
C GLU A 39 -11.65 -15.31 4.22
N ASN A 40 -12.55 -15.17 3.26
CA ASN A 40 -12.66 -16.12 2.14
C ASN A 40 -11.98 -15.65 0.85
N ILE A 41 -11.29 -14.50 0.87
CA ILE A 41 -10.48 -13.99 -0.25
C ILE A 41 -9.03 -13.75 0.16
N HIS A 42 -8.15 -13.67 -0.84
CA HIS A 42 -6.72 -13.52 -0.59
C HIS A 42 -6.37 -12.20 0.12
N ALA A 43 -5.46 -12.27 1.10
CA ALA A 43 -5.09 -11.13 1.95
C ALA A 43 -4.59 -9.89 1.17
N SER A 44 -3.99 -10.08 -0.01
CA SER A 44 -3.58 -8.94 -0.86
C SER A 44 -4.76 -8.16 -1.42
N LEU A 45 -5.87 -8.82 -1.76
CA LEU A 45 -7.09 -8.17 -2.23
C LEU A 45 -7.73 -7.36 -1.10
N ILE A 46 -7.75 -7.93 0.11
CA ILE A 46 -8.23 -7.25 1.33
C ILE A 46 -7.39 -6.00 1.59
N GLY A 47 -6.06 -6.10 1.53
CA GLY A 47 -5.16 -4.96 1.75
C GLY A 47 -5.40 -3.82 0.76
N LEU A 48 -5.53 -4.13 -0.54
CA LEU A 48 -5.81 -3.12 -1.57
C LEU A 48 -7.21 -2.52 -1.41
N ALA A 49 -8.23 -3.35 -1.13
CA ALA A 49 -9.59 -2.87 -0.91
C ALA A 49 -9.65 -1.91 0.29
N VAL A 50 -8.98 -2.23 1.40
CA VAL A 50 -8.89 -1.34 2.57
C VAL A 50 -8.18 -0.04 2.21
N ASP A 51 -7.06 -0.06 1.49
CA ASP A 51 -6.33 1.16 1.09
C ASP A 51 -7.20 2.05 0.19
N TYR A 52 -7.75 1.51 -0.89
CA TYR A 52 -8.48 2.31 -1.88
C TYR A 52 -9.81 2.81 -1.34
N LEU A 53 -10.52 2.02 -0.53
CA LEU A 53 -11.71 2.50 0.19
C LEU A 53 -11.34 3.56 1.23
N THR A 54 -10.21 3.44 1.91
CA THR A 54 -9.75 4.49 2.84
C THR A 54 -9.55 5.81 2.10
N ARG A 55 -8.80 5.81 0.99
CA ARG A 55 -8.58 7.01 0.16
C ARG A 55 -9.90 7.62 -0.32
N PHE A 56 -10.80 6.79 -0.84
CA PHE A 56 -12.13 7.24 -1.29
C PHE A 56 -12.92 7.90 -0.15
N MET A 57 -12.98 7.25 1.02
CA MET A 57 -13.71 7.75 2.17
C MET A 57 -13.06 8.99 2.81
N MET A 58 -11.80 9.30 2.49
CA MET A 58 -11.12 10.54 2.86
C MET A 58 -11.36 11.70 1.90
N GLY A 59 -12.05 11.46 0.77
CA GLY A 59 -12.44 12.49 -0.20
C GLY A 59 -11.76 12.39 -1.56
N THR A 60 -10.85 11.44 -1.77
CA THR A 60 -10.32 11.14 -3.12
C THR A 60 -11.46 10.62 -3.99
N SER A 61 -11.52 11.02 -5.27
CA SER A 61 -12.54 10.47 -6.18
C SER A 61 -12.38 8.95 -6.32
N VAL A 62 -13.49 8.25 -6.51
CA VAL A 62 -13.47 6.79 -6.65
C VAL A 62 -12.61 6.37 -7.85
N GLU A 63 -12.63 7.14 -8.94
CA GLU A 63 -11.79 6.93 -10.12
C GLU A 63 -10.30 6.99 -9.80
N GLU A 64 -9.85 7.98 -9.02
CA GLU A 64 -8.43 8.15 -8.69
C GLU A 64 -8.00 7.10 -7.66
N ALA A 65 -8.83 6.84 -6.64
CA ALA A 65 -8.55 5.81 -5.63
C ALA A 65 -8.36 4.41 -6.26
N PHE A 66 -9.14 4.06 -7.29
CA PHE A 66 -9.07 2.76 -7.98
C PHE A 66 -8.33 2.84 -9.34
N LYS A 67 -7.55 3.89 -9.58
CA LYS A 67 -6.87 4.12 -10.87
C LYS A 67 -5.98 2.97 -11.31
N ILE A 68 -5.25 2.37 -10.38
CA ILE A 68 -4.37 1.22 -10.68
C ILE A 68 -5.20 0.02 -11.16
N SER A 69 -6.33 -0.24 -10.53
CA SER A 69 -7.26 -1.30 -10.95
C SER A 69 -7.82 -1.02 -12.35
N LEU A 70 -8.20 0.22 -12.64
CA LEU A 70 -8.69 0.63 -13.97
C LEU A 70 -7.61 0.49 -15.05
N GLN A 71 -6.37 0.87 -14.75
CA GLN A 71 -5.22 0.68 -15.64
C GLN A 71 -4.93 -0.81 -15.85
N GLY A 72 -5.07 -1.63 -14.81
CA GLY A 72 -4.96 -3.08 -14.89
C GLY A 72 -6.02 -3.69 -15.82
N ALA A 73 -7.27 -3.26 -15.70
CA ALA A 73 -8.36 -3.69 -16.56
C ALA A 73 -8.13 -3.29 -18.02
N LEU A 74 -7.64 -2.07 -18.28
CA LEU A 74 -7.25 -1.62 -19.62
C LEU A 74 -6.14 -2.49 -20.22
N ARG A 75 -5.10 -2.83 -19.44
CA ARG A 75 -4.01 -3.71 -19.91
C ARG A 75 -4.53 -5.10 -20.28
N LEU A 76 -5.43 -5.66 -19.46
CA LEU A 76 -6.06 -6.94 -19.77
C LEU A 76 -6.88 -6.86 -21.06
N ASP A 77 -7.66 -5.81 -21.26
CA ASP A 77 -8.42 -5.60 -22.50
C ASP A 77 -7.53 -5.53 -23.74
N LEU A 78 -6.42 -4.79 -23.67
CA LEU A 78 -5.47 -4.70 -24.77
C LEU A 78 -4.84 -6.06 -25.10
N PHE A 79 -4.57 -6.87 -24.09
CA PHE A 79 -4.07 -8.24 -24.26
C PHE A 79 -5.14 -9.15 -24.90
N LEU A 80 -6.37 -9.15 -24.38
CA LEU A 80 -7.46 -9.98 -24.89
C LEU A 80 -7.86 -9.63 -26.32
N ASN A 81 -7.83 -8.33 -26.66
CA ASN A 81 -8.08 -7.87 -28.02
C ASN A 81 -7.06 -8.46 -29.00
N LYS A 82 -5.76 -8.40 -28.67
CA LYS A 82 -4.69 -9.00 -29.48
C LYS A 82 -4.83 -10.51 -29.62
N ALA A 83 -5.28 -11.20 -28.57
CA ALA A 83 -5.35 -12.66 -28.55
C ALA A 83 -6.63 -13.25 -29.18
N SER A 84 -7.76 -12.54 -29.07
CA SER A 84 -9.09 -13.12 -29.35
C SER A 84 -10.09 -12.17 -29.99
N GLY A 85 -9.70 -10.93 -30.33
CA GLY A 85 -10.59 -9.92 -30.92
C GLY A 85 -11.66 -9.37 -29.95
N LYS A 86 -11.67 -9.80 -28.69
CA LYS A 86 -12.59 -9.33 -27.66
C LYS A 86 -12.11 -7.99 -27.12
N LYS A 87 -12.84 -6.91 -27.41
CA LYS A 87 -12.47 -5.53 -27.03
C LYS A 87 -13.39 -4.97 -25.94
N GLY A 88 -12.81 -4.34 -24.92
CA GLY A 88 -13.54 -3.50 -23.98
C GLY A 88 -14.30 -4.23 -22.87
N LEU A 89 -14.12 -5.55 -22.73
CA LEU A 89 -14.87 -6.35 -21.75
C LEU A 89 -14.38 -6.11 -20.32
N ALA A 90 -13.06 -6.17 -20.09
CA ALA A 90 -12.47 -6.01 -18.77
C ALA A 90 -12.63 -4.57 -18.27
N LEU A 91 -12.33 -3.57 -19.11
CA LEU A 91 -12.51 -2.16 -18.74
C LEU A 91 -13.99 -1.81 -18.57
N GLY A 92 -14.88 -2.38 -19.39
CA GLY A 92 -16.32 -2.24 -19.23
C GLY A 92 -16.80 -2.78 -17.88
N ASN A 93 -16.37 -3.98 -17.50
CA ASN A 93 -16.68 -4.59 -16.21
C ASN A 93 -16.09 -3.77 -15.05
N ALA A 94 -14.83 -3.36 -15.13
CA ALA A 94 -14.18 -2.54 -14.12
C ALA A 94 -14.92 -1.21 -13.90
N LYS A 95 -15.36 -0.53 -14.96
CA LYS A 95 -16.18 0.69 -14.87
C LYS A 95 -17.56 0.42 -14.26
N LYS A 96 -18.17 -0.73 -14.51
CA LYS A 96 -19.44 -1.13 -13.88
C LYS A 96 -19.27 -1.35 -12.38
N LEU A 97 -18.24 -2.09 -11.98
CA LEU A 97 -17.88 -2.30 -10.58
C LEU A 97 -17.62 -0.96 -9.88
N LEU A 98 -16.82 -0.08 -10.50
CA LEU A 98 -16.50 1.25 -9.99
C LEU A 98 -17.76 2.08 -9.69
N LYS A 99 -18.73 2.11 -10.62
CA LYS A 99 -20.01 2.83 -10.43
C LYS A 99 -20.85 2.30 -9.25
N GLY A 100 -20.63 1.05 -8.86
CA GLY A 100 -21.29 0.42 -7.72
C GLY A 100 -20.59 0.70 -6.38
N ILE A 101 -19.46 1.41 -6.36
CA ILE A 101 -18.76 1.80 -5.14
C ILE A 101 -19.24 3.20 -4.76
N LYS A 102 -20.06 3.28 -3.71
CA LYS A 102 -20.70 4.53 -3.23
C LYS A 102 -20.40 4.84 -1.77
N GLY A 103 -19.82 3.90 -1.05
CA GLY A 103 -19.51 4.03 0.37
C GLY A 103 -18.93 2.74 0.93
N LEU A 104 -19.35 2.39 2.15
CA LEU A 104 -18.92 1.19 2.87
C LEU A 104 -20.05 0.19 3.12
N ASP A 105 -21.12 0.26 2.32
CA ASP A 105 -22.15 -0.77 2.31
C ASP A 105 -21.63 -2.07 1.66
N ASN A 106 -22.35 -3.17 1.85
CA ASN A 106 -21.93 -4.49 1.40
C ASN A 106 -21.69 -4.57 -0.12
N GLU A 107 -22.50 -3.89 -0.92
CA GLU A 107 -22.35 -3.89 -2.39
C GLU A 107 -21.08 -3.11 -2.77
N SER A 108 -20.87 -1.93 -2.19
CA SER A 108 -19.66 -1.12 -2.41
C SER A 108 -18.38 -1.90 -2.07
N VAL A 109 -18.34 -2.55 -0.91
CA VAL A 109 -17.15 -3.32 -0.47
C VAL A 109 -16.93 -4.55 -1.35
N SER A 110 -18.00 -5.25 -1.74
CA SER A 110 -17.91 -6.39 -2.66
C SER A 110 -17.37 -5.95 -4.03
N ASN A 111 -17.86 -4.84 -4.56
CA ASN A 111 -17.37 -4.27 -5.82
C ASN A 111 -15.92 -3.84 -5.73
N ALA A 112 -15.51 -3.21 -4.63
CA ALA A 112 -14.11 -2.85 -4.38
C ALA A 112 -13.19 -4.08 -4.38
N CYS A 113 -13.57 -5.17 -3.68
CA CYS A 113 -12.80 -6.42 -3.64
C CYS A 113 -12.59 -7.03 -5.04
N LYS A 114 -13.62 -6.99 -5.90
CA LYS A 114 -13.53 -7.46 -7.28
C LYS A 114 -12.65 -6.55 -8.13
N LEU A 115 -12.86 -5.24 -8.01
CA LEU A 115 -12.16 -4.24 -8.81
C LEU A 115 -10.64 -4.30 -8.60
N VAL A 116 -10.19 -4.41 -7.33
CA VAL A 116 -8.75 -4.57 -7.03
C VAL A 116 -8.15 -5.87 -7.55
N GLY A 117 -8.95 -6.84 -7.98
CA GLY A 117 -8.47 -8.03 -8.68
C GLY A 117 -7.74 -7.71 -10.00
N TYR A 118 -8.01 -6.55 -10.60
CA TYR A 118 -7.32 -6.10 -11.81
C TYR A 118 -5.91 -5.53 -11.56
N ASP A 119 -5.56 -5.17 -10.32
CA ASP A 119 -4.26 -4.55 -10.00
C ASP A 119 -3.07 -5.41 -10.46
N VAL A 120 -3.21 -6.73 -10.39
CA VAL A 120 -2.15 -7.67 -10.80
C VAL A 120 -1.73 -7.44 -12.26
N CYS A 121 -2.67 -7.11 -13.15
CA CYS A 121 -2.39 -6.82 -14.55
C CYS A 121 -1.51 -5.58 -14.73
N PHE A 122 -1.65 -4.59 -13.84
CA PHE A 122 -0.80 -3.40 -13.85
C PHE A 122 0.56 -3.66 -13.18
N ARG A 123 0.57 -4.30 -12.02
CA ARG A 123 1.75 -4.41 -11.16
C ARG A 123 2.68 -5.56 -11.55
N ALA A 124 2.13 -6.69 -11.99
CA ALA A 124 2.88 -7.91 -12.29
C ALA A 124 2.64 -8.44 -13.72
N GLY A 125 1.75 -7.82 -14.49
CA GLY A 125 1.38 -8.25 -15.82
C GLY A 125 0.21 -9.24 -15.83
N VAL A 126 -0.30 -9.52 -17.02
CA VAL A 126 -1.58 -10.25 -17.21
C VAL A 126 -1.51 -11.75 -16.90
N ILE A 127 -0.31 -12.34 -16.82
CA ILE A 127 -0.13 -13.79 -16.60
C ILE A 127 -0.69 -14.23 -15.24
N GLY A 128 -0.59 -13.37 -14.21
CA GLY A 128 -1.10 -13.66 -12.87
C GLY A 128 -2.58 -13.35 -12.66
N TYR A 129 -3.29 -12.92 -13.71
CA TYR A 129 -4.70 -12.55 -13.61
C TYR A 129 -5.58 -13.76 -13.33
N LYS A 130 -6.53 -13.58 -12.41
CA LYS A 130 -7.67 -14.49 -12.19
C LYS A 130 -8.97 -13.72 -12.43
N PRO A 131 -10.01 -14.36 -12.98
CA PRO A 131 -11.29 -13.72 -13.21
C PRO A 131 -11.84 -13.04 -11.94
N VAL A 132 -12.14 -11.74 -12.01
CA VAL A 132 -12.63 -10.99 -10.85
C VAL A 132 -14.03 -11.44 -10.41
N GLU A 133 -14.77 -12.10 -11.30
CA GLU A 133 -16.08 -12.71 -11.02
C GLU A 133 -16.00 -13.84 -9.98
N GLU A 134 -14.82 -14.44 -9.82
CA GLU A 134 -14.54 -15.47 -8.81
C GLU A 134 -14.26 -14.86 -7.42
N ILE A 135 -14.00 -13.55 -7.34
CA ILE A 135 -13.79 -12.84 -6.07
C ILE A 135 -15.16 -12.57 -5.44
N LYS A 136 -15.51 -13.38 -4.44
CA LYS A 136 -16.82 -13.34 -3.78
C LYS A 136 -16.62 -13.21 -2.25
N PRO A 137 -16.35 -12.00 -1.73
CA PRO A 137 -16.21 -11.81 -0.29
C PRO A 137 -17.53 -12.14 0.41
N ASP A 138 -17.46 -12.90 1.50
CA ASP A 138 -18.59 -13.16 2.38
C ASP A 138 -18.85 -12.00 3.36
N SER A 139 -19.91 -12.12 4.18
CA SER A 139 -20.29 -11.12 5.17
C SER A 139 -19.15 -10.78 6.14
N ASP A 140 -18.43 -11.80 6.60
CA ASP A 140 -17.41 -11.68 7.63
C ASP A 140 -16.18 -10.95 7.08
N THR A 141 -15.80 -11.28 5.85
CA THR A 141 -14.76 -10.59 5.08
C THR A 141 -15.13 -9.12 4.84
N ILE A 142 -16.38 -8.85 4.44
CA ILE A 142 -16.88 -7.48 4.21
C ILE A 142 -16.83 -6.68 5.50
N GLU A 143 -17.35 -7.22 6.60
CA GLU A 143 -17.35 -6.57 7.91
C GLU A 143 -15.92 -6.25 8.36
N ASN A 144 -14.99 -7.19 8.22
CA ASN A 144 -13.58 -6.98 8.54
C ASN A 144 -12.98 -5.82 7.74
N ILE A 145 -13.26 -5.73 6.44
CA ILE A 145 -12.82 -4.63 5.59
C ILE A 145 -13.41 -3.30 6.08
N VAL A 146 -14.71 -3.25 6.38
CA VAL A 146 -15.37 -2.04 6.89
C VAL A 146 -14.76 -1.58 8.20
N ILE A 147 -14.48 -2.49 9.14
CA ILE A 147 -13.82 -2.17 10.41
C ILE A 147 -12.42 -1.60 10.14
N MET A 148 -11.63 -2.25 9.29
CA MET A 148 -10.27 -1.79 8.96
C MET A 148 -10.27 -0.41 8.27
N VAL A 149 -11.22 -0.14 7.37
CA VAL A 149 -11.36 1.20 6.76
C VAL A 149 -11.74 2.24 7.83
N LYS A 150 -12.68 1.94 8.72
CA LYS A 150 -13.06 2.85 9.81
C LYS A 150 -11.90 3.15 10.76
N ARG A 151 -11.07 2.14 11.07
CA ARG A 151 -9.83 2.32 11.84
C ARG A 151 -8.86 3.25 11.13
N SER A 152 -8.67 3.09 9.82
CA SER A 152 -7.85 4.00 9.02
C SER A 152 -8.38 5.44 9.04
N LEU A 153 -9.70 5.63 8.95
CA LEU A 153 -10.30 6.97 9.04
C LEU A 153 -10.11 7.60 10.42
N ALA A 154 -10.24 6.81 11.50
CA ALA A 154 -9.97 7.28 12.85
C ALA A 154 -8.49 7.64 13.04
N PHE A 155 -7.59 6.79 12.54
CA PHE A 155 -6.15 7.03 12.53
C PHE A 155 -5.81 8.37 11.85
N TRP A 156 -6.37 8.66 10.67
CA TRP A 156 -6.08 9.92 9.99
C TRP A 156 -6.64 11.17 10.67
N LYS A 157 -7.67 11.04 11.50
CA LYS A 157 -8.13 12.16 12.35
C LYS A 157 -7.12 12.50 13.44
N GLU A 158 -6.35 11.52 13.91
CA GLU A 158 -5.37 11.69 14.99
C GLU A 158 -3.96 12.02 14.46
N TYR A 159 -3.52 11.32 13.41
CA TYR A 159 -2.14 11.39 12.89
C TYR A 159 -1.98 12.24 11.63
N GLY A 160 -3.09 12.67 11.02
CA GLY A 160 -3.10 13.59 9.88
C GLY A 160 -2.78 15.03 10.29
N PRO A 161 -3.00 16.01 9.39
CA PRO A 161 -3.52 15.86 8.04
C PRO A 161 -2.49 15.24 7.08
N ILE A 162 -3.00 14.55 6.05
CA ILE A 162 -2.18 14.05 4.95
C ILE A 162 -1.72 15.25 4.11
N THR A 163 -0.41 15.34 3.86
CA THR A 163 0.19 16.35 2.98
C THR A 163 0.38 15.82 1.56
N LYS A 164 0.53 14.50 1.41
CA LYS A 164 0.67 13.80 0.14
C LYS A 164 0.30 12.34 0.27
N ASP A 165 -0.36 11.77 -0.73
CA ASP A 165 -0.66 10.34 -0.81
C ASP A 165 -0.34 9.78 -2.20
N GLY A 166 0.03 8.50 -2.27
CA GLY A 166 0.22 7.78 -3.53
C GLY A 166 1.26 8.44 -4.44
N PHE A 167 2.51 8.52 -3.98
CA PHE A 167 3.61 9.17 -4.70
C PHE A 167 4.70 8.16 -5.10
N THR A 168 5.49 8.53 -6.11
CA THR A 168 6.69 7.77 -6.47
C THR A 168 7.94 8.57 -6.06
N PHE A 169 9.14 8.12 -6.40
CA PHE A 169 10.39 8.75 -5.99
C PHE A 169 11.15 9.33 -7.19
N GLU A 170 10.47 10.08 -8.07
CA GLU A 170 11.13 10.66 -9.25
C GLU A 170 12.35 11.51 -8.84
N GLY A 171 13.48 11.34 -9.53
CA GLY A 171 14.77 11.94 -9.15
C GLY A 171 15.52 11.19 -8.04
N GLY A 172 14.82 10.40 -7.22
CA GLY A 172 15.39 9.55 -6.17
C GLY A 172 15.65 8.11 -6.62
N TYR A 173 15.45 7.76 -7.87
CA TYR A 173 15.79 6.42 -8.38
C TYR A 173 17.27 6.30 -8.75
N THR A 174 17.77 5.06 -8.86
CA THR A 174 19.16 4.72 -9.23
C THR A 174 19.18 3.60 -10.28
N ASP A 175 20.37 3.27 -10.77
CA ASP A 175 20.58 2.11 -11.66
C ASP A 175 20.25 0.75 -10.99
N ILE A 176 20.13 0.72 -9.65
CA ILE A 176 19.74 -0.48 -8.91
C ILE A 176 18.23 -0.48 -8.66
N VAL A 177 17.68 0.63 -8.17
CA VAL A 177 16.28 0.76 -7.77
C VAL A 177 15.57 1.78 -8.64
N SER A 178 14.63 1.33 -9.46
CA SER A 178 13.98 2.16 -10.48
C SER A 178 12.47 2.34 -10.31
N SER A 179 11.88 1.75 -9.27
CA SER A 179 10.46 1.95 -8.97
C SER A 179 10.12 1.69 -7.51
N GLY A 180 9.19 2.46 -6.97
CA GLY A 180 8.63 2.31 -5.63
C GLY A 180 7.38 3.18 -5.50
N ASP A 181 6.42 2.70 -4.70
CA ASP A 181 5.16 3.40 -4.45
C ASP A 181 5.08 3.70 -2.95
N GLY A 182 5.12 4.98 -2.59
CA GLY A 182 4.93 5.46 -1.22
C GLY A 182 3.44 5.65 -0.90
N ASP A 183 3.04 5.29 0.32
CA ASP A 183 1.63 5.33 0.71
C ASP A 183 1.20 6.75 1.07
N TYR A 184 1.73 7.33 2.15
CA TYR A 184 1.28 8.61 2.71
C TYR A 184 2.40 9.42 3.37
N LEU A 185 2.31 10.75 3.27
CA LEU A 185 3.06 11.71 4.06
C LEU A 185 2.11 12.56 4.89
N THR A 186 2.54 12.91 6.09
CA THR A 186 2.00 14.04 6.87
C THR A 186 3.07 15.11 7.00
N GLU A 187 2.88 16.12 7.85
CA GLU A 187 3.82 17.24 7.98
C GLU A 187 5.27 16.80 8.25
N ASN A 188 5.46 15.80 9.13
CA ASN A 188 6.79 15.34 9.53
C ASN A 188 6.94 13.80 9.59
N THR A 189 5.98 13.04 9.03
CA THR A 189 6.02 11.58 9.11
C THR A 189 5.75 10.93 7.76
N LEU A 190 6.62 9.99 7.38
CA LEU A 190 6.37 9.06 6.29
C LEU A 190 5.61 7.85 6.84
N TRP A 191 4.46 7.53 6.25
CA TRP A 191 3.59 6.45 6.68
C TRP A 191 3.51 5.34 5.64
N ASP A 192 3.58 4.11 6.11
CA ASP A 192 3.36 2.88 5.32
C ASP A 192 2.22 2.07 5.96
N PHE A 193 1.17 1.81 5.19
CA PHE A 193 0.02 1.04 5.66
C PHE A 193 0.29 -0.46 5.44
N LYS A 194 0.00 -1.24 6.48
CA LYS A 194 0.24 -2.69 6.48
C LYS A 194 -0.95 -3.45 7.03
N VAL A 195 -1.85 -3.84 6.14
CA VAL A 195 -2.96 -4.75 6.46
C VAL A 195 -2.43 -6.19 6.61
N SER A 196 -2.06 -6.55 7.84
CA SER A 196 -1.36 -7.82 8.13
C SER A 196 -1.77 -8.41 9.49
N LYS A 197 -1.94 -9.74 9.56
CA LYS A 197 -2.12 -10.46 10.84
C LYS A 197 -0.81 -10.46 11.67
N GLU A 198 0.33 -10.38 10.98
CA GLU A 198 1.66 -10.36 11.55
C GLU A 198 2.10 -8.96 12.00
N GLU A 199 3.00 -8.92 12.99
CA GLU A 199 3.79 -7.73 13.35
C GLU A 199 4.73 -7.29 12.20
N PRO A 200 5.18 -6.02 12.16
CA PRO A 200 6.13 -5.55 11.15
C PRO A 200 7.39 -6.43 11.06
N LYS A 201 7.66 -6.91 9.85
CA LYS A 201 8.84 -7.71 9.51
C LYS A 201 9.97 -6.79 9.04
N SER A 202 11.22 -7.24 9.14
CA SER A 202 12.41 -6.49 8.70
C SER A 202 12.36 -6.04 7.24
N LYS A 203 11.67 -6.77 6.36
CA LYS A 203 11.43 -6.33 4.98
C LYS A 203 10.57 -5.07 4.88
N TYR A 204 9.60 -4.87 5.78
CA TYR A 204 8.74 -3.69 5.80
C TYR A 204 9.45 -2.50 6.44
N THR A 205 10.22 -2.72 7.50
CA THR A 205 11.01 -1.64 8.11
C THR A 205 12.16 -1.19 7.19
N LEU A 206 12.78 -2.11 6.44
CA LEU A 206 13.74 -1.73 5.38
C LEU A 206 13.06 -0.98 4.24
N GLN A 207 11.86 -1.39 3.81
CA GLN A 207 11.09 -0.66 2.80
C GLN A 207 10.86 0.79 3.21
N LEU A 208 10.41 1.01 4.45
CA LEU A 208 10.14 2.34 4.98
C LEU A 208 11.40 3.20 5.05
N LEU A 209 12.54 2.62 5.47
CA LEU A 209 13.83 3.32 5.47
C LEU A 209 14.30 3.65 4.05
N MET A 210 14.14 2.73 3.10
CA MET A 210 14.48 2.99 1.70
C MET A 210 13.64 4.12 1.12
N TYR A 211 12.33 4.13 1.39
CA TYR A 211 11.43 5.20 0.96
C TYR A 211 11.82 6.55 1.53
N TYR A 212 12.21 6.62 2.80
CA TYR A 212 12.72 7.86 3.39
C TYR A 212 13.97 8.37 2.66
N ILE A 213 15.00 7.52 2.53
CA ILE A 213 16.25 7.90 1.87
C ILE A 213 15.99 8.31 0.42
N MET A 214 15.24 7.51 -0.33
CA MET A 214 14.91 7.82 -1.73
C MET A 214 14.11 9.11 -1.85
N GLY A 215 13.20 9.39 -0.92
CA GLY A 215 12.44 10.63 -0.89
C GLY A 215 13.32 11.85 -0.59
N CYS A 216 14.32 11.74 0.29
CA CYS A 216 15.30 12.81 0.52
C CYS A 216 16.14 13.13 -0.73
N HIS A 217 16.34 12.15 -1.60
CA HIS A 217 17.04 12.30 -2.89
C HIS A 217 16.10 12.60 -4.07
N SER A 218 14.79 12.62 -3.87
CA SER A 218 13.81 12.82 -4.94
C SER A 218 13.48 14.29 -5.15
N ILE A 219 12.64 14.57 -6.15
CA ILE A 219 12.09 15.91 -6.40
C ILE A 219 11.09 16.37 -5.33
N HIS A 220 10.90 15.62 -4.24
CA HIS A 220 9.89 15.86 -3.22
C HIS A 220 10.49 16.60 -2.00
N PRO A 221 10.45 17.95 -1.96
CA PRO A 221 10.99 18.72 -0.85
C PRO A 221 10.29 18.43 0.49
N GLU A 222 9.10 17.83 0.47
CA GLU A 222 8.36 17.39 1.65
C GLU A 222 9.20 16.46 2.53
N PHE A 223 10.08 15.64 1.93
CA PHE A 223 10.95 14.71 2.65
C PHE A 223 11.99 15.40 3.55
N GLN A 224 12.31 16.66 3.30
CA GLN A 224 13.24 17.43 4.16
C GLN A 224 12.65 17.75 5.54
N LYS A 225 11.31 17.67 5.69
CA LYS A 225 10.62 17.89 6.96
C LYS A 225 10.32 16.60 7.72
N ILE A 226 10.61 15.45 7.13
CA ILE A 226 10.26 14.16 7.72
C ILE A 226 11.24 13.83 8.84
N GLU A 227 10.71 13.67 10.04
CA GLU A 227 11.43 13.37 11.28
C GLU A 227 11.12 11.96 11.81
N LYS A 228 10.04 11.35 11.31
CA LYS A 228 9.52 10.07 11.78
C LYS A 228 9.18 9.13 10.63
N LEU A 229 9.34 7.85 10.92
CA LEU A 229 8.93 6.73 10.08
C LEU A 229 7.81 5.99 10.79
N GLY A 230 6.65 5.92 10.16
CA GLY A 230 5.42 5.36 10.70
C GLY A 230 4.93 4.13 9.94
N ILE A 231 4.46 3.12 10.67
CA ILE A 231 3.65 2.02 10.11
C ILE A 231 2.31 2.03 10.82
N PHE A 232 1.23 1.93 10.05
CA PHE A 232 -0.10 1.68 10.61
C PHE A 232 -0.62 0.33 10.14
N ASN A 233 -1.08 -0.48 11.10
CA ASN A 233 -1.72 -1.76 10.84
C ASN A 233 -3.19 -1.71 11.28
N PRO A 234 -4.16 -1.48 10.37
CA PRO A 234 -5.57 -1.39 10.72
C PRO A 234 -6.15 -2.73 11.19
N ARG A 235 -5.52 -3.85 10.84
CA ARG A 235 -5.97 -5.18 11.27
C ARG A 235 -5.75 -5.40 12.76
N LYS A 236 -4.56 -5.01 13.24
CA LYS A 236 -4.21 -5.08 14.66
C LYS A 236 -4.57 -3.81 15.43
N ASN A 237 -5.00 -2.78 14.72
CA ASN A 237 -5.20 -1.42 15.21
C ASN A 237 -3.97 -0.88 15.95
N LYS A 238 -2.79 -1.06 15.34
CA LYS A 238 -1.50 -0.68 15.93
C LYS A 238 -0.78 0.35 15.08
N VAL A 239 -0.21 1.33 15.77
CA VAL A 239 0.66 2.37 15.24
C VAL A 239 2.08 2.10 15.72
N TYR A 240 3.04 2.15 14.81
CA TYR A 240 4.46 1.99 15.09
C TYR A 240 5.18 3.24 14.60
N ILE A 241 5.89 3.95 15.47
CA ILE A 241 6.63 5.17 15.10
C ILE A 241 8.09 5.06 15.51
N ALA A 242 9.01 5.24 14.57
CA ALA A 242 10.44 5.39 14.84
C ALA A 242 10.90 6.81 14.49
N LYS A 243 11.69 7.44 15.36
CA LYS A 243 12.32 8.74 15.08
C LYS A 243 13.55 8.53 14.19
N ILE A 244 13.68 9.31 13.12
CA ILE A 244 14.85 9.25 12.23
C ILE A 244 16.14 9.55 13.00
N SER A 245 16.10 10.51 13.92
CA SER A 245 17.24 10.85 14.78
C SER A 245 17.72 9.72 15.70
N SER A 246 16.93 8.65 15.86
CA SER A 246 17.32 7.44 16.62
C SER A 246 17.98 6.36 15.75
N ILE A 247 18.03 6.56 14.43
CA ILE A 247 18.67 5.64 13.49
C ILE A 247 20.14 6.02 13.39
N ASN A 248 21.03 5.04 13.57
CA ASN A 248 22.46 5.27 13.42
C ASN A 248 22.75 5.80 11.99
N PRO A 249 23.45 6.94 11.83
CA PRO A 249 23.84 7.47 10.51
C PRO A 249 24.53 6.44 9.61
N ASP A 250 25.38 5.56 10.17
CA ASP A 250 26.06 4.50 9.42
C ASP A 250 25.07 3.51 8.78
N VAL A 251 23.92 3.28 9.42
CA VAL A 251 22.85 2.45 8.87
C VAL A 251 22.22 3.16 7.67
N ILE A 252 21.94 4.46 7.78
CA ILE A 252 21.36 5.26 6.70
C ILE A 252 22.32 5.28 5.50
N GLU A 253 23.59 5.57 5.74
CA GLU A 253 24.63 5.57 4.70
C GLU A 253 24.73 4.22 4.01
N ARG A 254 24.76 3.13 4.78
CA ARG A 254 24.85 1.78 4.22
C ARG A 254 23.63 1.40 3.39
N VAL A 255 22.42 1.75 3.82
CA VAL A 255 21.22 1.52 3.00
C VAL A 255 21.26 2.40 1.74
N SER A 256 21.70 3.66 1.87
CA SER A 256 21.85 4.61 0.77
C SER A 256 22.81 4.09 -0.33
N GLN A 257 24.01 3.67 0.06
CA GLN A 257 25.05 3.23 -0.88
C GLN A 257 24.90 1.76 -1.29
N ASP A 258 24.87 0.82 -0.34
CA ASP A 258 24.94 -0.62 -0.65
C ASP A 258 23.61 -1.17 -1.22
N ILE A 259 22.49 -0.64 -0.76
CA ILE A 259 21.16 -1.18 -1.08
C ILE A 259 20.53 -0.38 -2.23
N ILE A 260 20.46 0.94 -2.09
CA ILE A 260 19.82 1.82 -3.07
C ILE A 260 20.80 2.15 -4.20
N GLY A 261 22.09 2.35 -3.94
CA GLY A 261 23.10 2.55 -4.98
C GLY A 261 23.46 4.00 -5.26
N TYR A 262 23.29 4.91 -4.29
CA TYR A 262 23.84 6.25 -4.41
C TYR A 262 25.36 6.24 -4.25
N LYS A 263 26.02 7.26 -4.80
CA LYS A 263 27.47 7.45 -4.78
C LYS A 263 27.83 8.70 -4.00
#